data_AF-A0A6G7Z5U4-F1
#
_entry.id   AF-A0A6G7Z5U4-F1
#
_cell.length_a   1.000
_cell.length_b   1.000
_cell.length_c   1.000
_cell.angle_alpha   90.00
_cell.angle_beta   90.00
_cell.angle_gamma   90.00
#
_symmetry.space_group_name_H-M   'P 1'
#
loop_
_entity.id
_entity.type
_entity.pdbx_description
1 polymer ?
#
loop_
_entity_poly.entity_id
_entity_poly.type
_entity_poly.pdbx_seq_one_letter_code
_entity_poly.pdbx_strand_id
1 'polypeptide(L)'
;MTAPSGTTPNPLEALRAKLAAEPAVVDAAAPVVDAATLEDDYIVCHCTNVTAGELRGLIHEAGCSSLEEIQRCTRAGGSCGKCVPLLTEVVSIELGRAGIA
;
A
#
# COMPACT_ATOMS: atom_id res chain seq x y z
N MET A 1 -32.52 -7.64 -46.35
CA MET A 1 -31.14 -8.01 -45.98
C MET A 1 -30.60 -6.81 -45.23
N THR A 2 -30.72 -6.85 -43.91
CA THR A 2 -30.62 -5.71 -42.99
C THR A 2 -29.20 -5.14 -42.96
N ALA A 3 -29.08 -3.82 -43.03
CA ALA A 3 -27.81 -3.08 -43.03
C ALA A 3 -26.97 -3.39 -41.77
N PRO A 4 -25.63 -3.46 -41.86
CA PRO A 4 -24.79 -3.48 -40.68
C PRO A 4 -24.80 -2.09 -40.05
N SER A 5 -25.51 -1.93 -38.93
CA SER A 5 -25.40 -0.76 -38.07
C SER A 5 -23.92 -0.56 -37.74
N GLY A 6 -23.36 0.56 -38.21
CA GLY A 6 -22.01 0.99 -37.85
C GLY A 6 -21.96 1.24 -36.36
N THR A 7 -21.43 0.28 -35.61
CA THR A 7 -21.06 0.49 -34.22
C THR A 7 -19.85 1.42 -34.24
N THR A 8 -20.10 2.73 -34.14
CA THR A 8 -19.07 3.65 -33.67
C THR A 8 -18.54 3.06 -32.36
N PRO A 9 -17.25 2.71 -32.25
CA PRO A 9 -16.74 2.06 -31.05
C PRO A 9 -17.06 2.94 -29.86
N ASN A 10 -17.68 2.35 -28.83
CA ASN A 10 -18.01 3.07 -27.62
C ASN A 10 -16.69 3.67 -27.08
N PRO A 11 -16.65 4.96 -26.71
CA PRO A 11 -15.44 5.59 -26.17
C PRO A 11 -14.83 4.79 -25.00
N LEU A 12 -15.64 4.02 -24.26
CA LEU A 12 -15.17 3.13 -23.20
C LEU A 12 -14.40 1.89 -23.71
N GLU A 13 -14.76 1.33 -24.86
CA GLU A 13 -14.00 0.22 -25.49
C GLU A 13 -12.67 0.71 -26.07
N ALA A 14 -12.68 1.88 -26.72
CA ALA A 14 -11.45 2.50 -27.19
C ALA A 14 -10.48 2.80 -26.05
N LEU A 15 -10.98 3.29 -24.90
CA LEU A 15 -10.17 3.52 -23.71
C LEU A 15 -9.60 2.21 -23.13
N ARG A 16 -10.42 1.15 -23.05
CA ARG A 16 -9.97 -0.18 -22.57
C ARG A 16 -8.87 -0.78 -23.44
N ALA A 17 -8.96 -0.65 -24.77
CA ALA A 17 -7.92 -1.10 -25.68
C ALA A 17 -6.59 -0.34 -25.48
N LYS A 18 -6.68 0.97 -25.18
CA LYS A 18 -5.50 1.79 -24.88
C LYS A 18 -4.84 1.40 -23.55
N LEU A 19 -5.62 1.20 -22.48
CA LEU A 19 -5.08 0.76 -21.19
C LEU A 19 -4.50 -0.66 -21.25
N ALA A 20 -5.07 -1.55 -22.06
CA ALA A 20 -4.55 -2.91 -22.25
C ALA A 20 -3.23 -2.94 -23.06
N ALA A 21 -2.94 -1.89 -23.83
CA ALA A 21 -1.70 -1.74 -24.59
C ALA A 21 -0.58 -1.08 -23.78
N GLU A 22 -0.88 -0.48 -22.62
CA GLU A 22 0.14 0.05 -21.72
C GLU A 22 0.70 -1.10 -20.87
N PRO A 23 1.97 -1.49 -21.06
CA PRO A 23 2.57 -2.49 -20.19
C PRO A 23 2.54 -1.91 -18.76
N ALA A 24 1.98 -2.68 -17.82
CA ALA A 24 2.09 -2.40 -16.40
C ALA A 24 3.56 -2.55 -15.98
N VAL A 25 4.39 -1.59 -16.38
CA VAL A 25 5.74 -1.43 -15.88
C VAL A 25 5.60 -0.95 -14.45
N VAL A 26 5.67 -1.90 -13.53
CA VAL A 26 6.08 -1.57 -12.17
C VAL A 26 7.47 -0.98 -12.29
N ASP A 27 7.57 0.33 -12.13
CA ASP A 27 8.84 1.02 -12.19
C ASP A 27 9.73 0.46 -11.07
N ALA A 28 10.74 -0.31 -11.46
CA ALA A 28 11.70 -0.91 -10.54
C ALA A 28 12.57 0.16 -9.83
N ALA A 29 12.43 1.44 -10.21
CA ALA A 29 13.03 2.59 -9.55
C ALA A 29 12.02 3.38 -8.70
N ALA A 30 10.96 2.71 -8.19
CA ALA A 30 10.25 3.25 -7.03
C ALA A 30 11.30 3.64 -5.97
N PRO A 31 11.24 4.87 -5.42
CA PRO A 31 12.23 5.32 -4.46
C PRO A 31 12.35 4.28 -3.35
N VAL A 32 13.58 3.79 -3.14
CA VAL A 32 13.88 2.89 -2.03
C VAL A 32 13.63 3.67 -0.75
N VAL A 33 12.44 3.48 -0.18
CA VAL A 33 12.08 4.05 1.10
C VAL A 33 12.83 3.25 2.16
N ASP A 34 13.80 3.87 2.80
CA ASP A 34 14.44 3.27 3.96
C ASP A 34 13.45 3.31 5.12
N ALA A 35 12.87 2.14 5.43
CA ALA A 35 11.87 1.98 6.47
C ALA A 35 12.39 2.43 7.86
N ALA A 36 13.71 2.45 8.08
CA ALA A 36 14.31 2.86 9.34
C ALA A 36 14.38 4.39 9.53
N THR A 37 14.27 5.16 8.45
CA THR A 37 14.42 6.63 8.45
C THR A 37 13.15 7.36 8.01
N LEU A 38 12.00 6.68 7.97
CA LEU A 38 10.73 7.32 7.65
C LEU A 38 10.36 8.39 8.67
N GLU A 39 9.93 9.55 8.19
CA GLU A 39 9.33 10.61 9.00
C GLU A 39 7.96 10.17 9.54
N ASP A 40 7.53 10.74 10.67
CA ASP A 40 6.28 10.33 11.32
C ASP A 40 5.03 10.58 10.48
N ASP A 41 5.04 11.60 9.62
CA ASP A 41 3.93 11.93 8.70
C ASP A 41 3.88 11.05 7.44
N TYR A 42 4.87 10.17 7.23
CA TYR A 42 4.90 9.31 6.06
C TYR A 42 3.75 8.28 6.10
N ILE A 43 2.96 8.22 5.04
CA ILE A 43 1.83 7.29 4.93
C ILE A 43 2.33 5.91 4.51
N VAL A 44 2.23 4.95 5.43
CA VAL A 44 2.57 3.54 5.17
C VAL A 44 1.40 2.81 4.51
N CYS A 45 0.16 3.10 4.91
CA CYS A 45 -1.04 2.53 4.30
C CYS A 45 -2.01 3.62 3.83
N HIS A 46 -2.11 3.83 2.53
CA HIS A 46 -3.07 4.78 1.94
C HIS A 46 -4.53 4.32 2.06
N CYS A 47 -4.79 3.01 2.15
CA CYS A 47 -6.14 2.47 2.20
C CYS A 47 -6.83 2.78 3.55
N THR A 48 -6.06 2.84 4.64
CA THR A 48 -6.56 3.15 5.99
C THR A 48 -5.95 4.42 6.59
N ASN A 49 -5.15 5.15 5.80
CA ASN A 49 -4.47 6.39 6.18
C ASN A 49 -3.59 6.27 7.43
N VAL A 50 -2.79 5.21 7.50
CA VAL A 50 -1.90 4.92 8.64
C VAL A 50 -0.50 5.44 8.36
N THR A 51 0.04 6.22 9.28
CA THR A 51 1.38 6.81 9.19
C THR A 51 2.44 5.99 9.93
N ALA A 52 3.72 6.24 9.64
CA ALA A 52 4.83 5.64 10.38
C ALA A 52 4.84 6.08 11.86
N GLY A 53 4.47 7.33 12.16
CA GLY A 53 4.35 7.83 13.53
C GLY A 53 3.25 7.11 14.32
N GLU A 54 2.13 6.79 13.68
CA GLU A 54 1.05 6.01 14.31
C GLU A 54 1.51 4.59 14.65
N LEU A 55 2.27 3.94 13.77
CA LEU A 55 2.87 2.63 14.05
C LEU A 55 3.84 2.67 15.23
N ARG A 56 4.69 3.70 15.29
CA ARG A 56 5.60 3.92 16.42
C ARG A 56 4.85 4.14 17.73
N GLY A 57 3.82 4.99 17.73
CA GLY A 57 2.97 5.20 18.91
C GLY A 57 2.30 3.91 19.38
N LEU A 58 1.82 3.06 18.46
CA LEU A 58 1.24 1.77 18.83
C LEU A 58 2.24 0.82 19.49
N ILE A 59 3.49 0.77 19.00
CA ILE A 59 4.52 -0.11 19.56
C ILE A 59 5.01 0.41 20.92
N HIS A 60 5.38 1.69 20.99
CA HIS A 60 6.06 2.26 22.16
C HIS A 60 5.08 2.73 23.25
N GLU A 61 3.88 3.21 22.90
CA GLU A 61 2.91 3.75 23.86
C GLU A 61 1.77 2.77 24.16
N ALA A 62 1.17 2.17 23.11
CA ALA A 62 0.07 1.21 23.28
C ALA A 62 0.55 -0.21 23.61
N GLY A 63 1.86 -0.48 23.47
CA GLY A 63 2.46 -1.76 23.81
C GLY A 63 2.20 -2.87 22.78
N CYS A 64 1.89 -2.52 21.53
CA CYS A 64 1.78 -3.51 20.46
C CYS A 64 3.13 -4.20 20.24
N SER A 65 3.14 -5.51 20.37
CA SER A 65 4.33 -6.36 20.36
C SER A 65 4.46 -7.22 19.10
N SER A 66 3.48 -7.13 18.19
CA SER A 66 3.45 -7.93 16.97
C SER A 66 2.77 -7.21 15.81
N LEU A 67 3.10 -7.64 14.59
CA LEU A 67 2.43 -7.17 13.38
C LEU A 67 0.92 -7.46 13.42
N GLU A 68 0.50 -8.56 14.01
CA GLU A 68 -0.93 -8.92 14.08
C GLU A 68 -1.71 -7.95 14.98
N GLU A 69 -1.12 -7.53 16.11
CA GLU A 69 -1.72 -6.51 16.97
C GLU A 69 -1.83 -5.16 16.26
N ILE A 70 -0.77 -4.74 15.56
CA ILE A 70 -0.77 -3.53 14.71
C ILE A 70 -1.90 -3.61 13.68
N GLN A 71 -2.04 -4.74 12.99
CA GLN A 71 -3.09 -4.95 11.99
C GLN A 71 -4.49 -4.94 12.60
N ARG A 72 -4.68 -5.45 13.82
CA ARG A 72 -5.96 -5.39 14.54
C ARG A 72 -6.32 -3.96 14.94
N CYS A 73 -5.35 -3.16 15.37
CA CYS A 73 -5.56 -1.77 15.76
C CYS A 73 -5.83 -0.85 14.55
N THR A 74 -5.04 -1.00 13.48
CA THR A 74 -5.01 -0.04 12.35
C THR A 74 -5.70 -0.51 11.08
N ARG A 75 -5.95 -1.83 10.95
CA ARG A 75 -6.38 -2.50 9.72
C ARG A 75 -5.41 -2.35 8.54
N ALA A 76 -4.20 -1.81 8.76
CA ALA A 76 -3.18 -1.72 7.73
C ALA A 76 -2.85 -3.13 7.18
N GLY A 77 -2.59 -3.24 5.89
CA GLY A 77 -2.28 -4.52 5.23
C GLY A 77 -3.49 -5.43 4.90
N GLY A 78 -4.65 -5.25 5.55
CA GLY A 78 -5.83 -6.10 5.35
C GLY A 78 -6.79 -5.70 4.22
N SER A 79 -6.71 -4.44 3.73
CA SER A 79 -7.65 -3.93 2.72
C SER A 79 -7.22 -4.24 1.28
N CYS A 80 -6.09 -3.66 0.87
CA CYS A 80 -5.61 -3.70 -0.52
C CYS A 80 -4.26 -4.42 -0.67
N GLY A 81 -3.61 -4.79 0.45
CA GLY A 81 -2.38 -5.59 0.50
C GLY A 81 -1.09 -4.90 0.01
N LYS A 82 -1.17 -3.79 -0.73
CA LYS A 82 -0.01 -3.15 -1.37
C LYS A 82 1.08 -2.68 -0.40
N CYS A 83 0.69 -2.29 0.82
CA CYS A 83 1.59 -1.80 1.85
C CYS A 83 2.23 -2.91 2.70
N VAL A 84 1.81 -4.18 2.56
CA VAL A 84 2.25 -5.25 3.47
C VAL A 84 3.77 -5.40 3.56
N PRO A 85 4.56 -5.33 2.47
CA PRO A 85 6.02 -5.42 2.55
C PRO A 85 6.62 -4.28 3.41
N LEU A 86 6.26 -3.03 3.09
CA LEU A 86 6.74 -1.85 3.82
C LEU A 86 6.25 -1.82 5.28
N LEU A 87 4.98 -2.16 5.52
CA LEU A 87 4.39 -2.26 6.85
C LEU A 87 5.16 -3.26 7.71
N THR A 88 5.48 -4.43 7.15
CA THR A 88 6.21 -5.49 7.86
C THR A 88 7.61 -5.03 8.21
N GLU A 89 8.30 -4.36 7.29
CA GLU A 89 9.64 -3.83 7.51
C GLU A 89 9.66 -2.76 8.60
N VAL A 90 8.78 -1.76 8.53
CA VAL A 90 8.66 -0.69 9.54
C VAL A 90 8.37 -1.29 10.92
N VAL A 91 7.38 -2.19 11.01
CA VAL A 91 7.04 -2.83 12.29
C VAL A 91 8.19 -3.65 12.82
N SER A 92 8.91 -4.40 11.98
CA SER A 92 10.04 -5.22 12.42
C SER A 92 11.19 -4.38 12.97
N ILE A 93 11.50 -3.25 12.32
CA ILE A 93 12.53 -2.31 12.77
C ILE A 93 12.14 -1.70 14.11
N GLU A 94 10.90 -1.23 14.24
CA GLU A 94 10.43 -0.58 15.46
C GLU A 94 10.29 -1.55 16.64
N LEU A 95 9.87 -2.80 16.41
CA LEU A 95 9.89 -3.85 17.43
C LEU A 95 11.33 -4.19 17.88
N GLY A 96 12.28 -4.21 16.96
CA GLY A 96 13.70 -4.37 17.27
C GLY A 96 14.25 -3.20 18.11
N ARG A 97 13.83 -1.96 17.82
CA ARG A 97 14.17 -0.77 18.61
C ARG A 97 13.56 -0.79 20.01
N ALA A 98 12.35 -1.31 20.14
CA ALA A 98 11.67 -1.50 21.43
C ALA A 98 12.28 -2.66 22.26
N GLY A 99 13.15 -3.48 21.66
CA GLY A 99 13.74 -4.66 22.32
C GLY A 99 12.79 -5.84 22.46
N ILE A 100 11.76 -5.92 21.61
CA ILE A 100 10.71 -6.94 21.63
C ILE A 100 11.03 -8.09 20.65
N ALA A 101 11.82 -7.81 19.61
CA ALA A 101 12.15 -8.74 18.52
C ALA A 101 13.54 -9.40 18.68
#